data_AF-A0A2M7CTK3-F1
#
_entry.id   AF-A0A2M7CTK3-F1
#
_cell.length_a   1.000
_cell.length_b   1.000
_cell.length_c   1.000
_cell.angle_alpha   90.00
_cell.angle_beta   90.00
_cell.angle_gamma   90.00
#
_symmetry.space_group_name_H-M   'P 1'
#
loop_
_entity.id
_entity.type
_entity.pdbx_description
1 polymer ?
#
loop_
_entity_poly.entity_id
_entity_poly.type
_entity_poly.pdbx_seq_one_letter_code
_entity_poly.pdbx_strand_id
1 'polypeptide(L)'
;MPTILLDQTNASLHTSKAAKRCEEVVKLLEGLGFQVRDGKCPGHKIYTHPGLPDFRSGSFNCEHGKNPQIKLAYISNILRVLSEHDSALRAYLER
;
A
#
# COMPACT_ATOMS: atom_id res chain seq x y z
N MET A 1 2.53 -16.86 -10.83
CA MET A 1 3.34 -16.79 -9.58
C MET A 1 2.94 -15.55 -8.77
N PRO A 2 1.73 -15.54 -8.18
CA PRO A 2 1.18 -14.37 -7.47
C PRO A 2 1.73 -14.18 -6.06
N THR A 3 2.19 -15.25 -5.42
CA THR A 3 2.87 -15.23 -4.12
C THR A 3 4.17 -14.42 -4.14
N ILE A 4 4.85 -14.36 -5.29
CA ILE A 4 6.10 -13.60 -5.45
C ILE A 4 5.86 -12.10 -5.34
N LEU A 5 4.73 -11.59 -5.86
CA LEU A 5 4.46 -10.15 -5.88
C LEU A 5 4.16 -9.58 -4.48
N LEU A 6 3.40 -10.33 -3.68
CA LEU A 6 3.10 -9.97 -2.31
C LEU A 6 4.36 -10.06 -1.42
N ASP A 7 5.16 -11.11 -1.60
CA ASP A 7 6.43 -11.28 -0.88
C ASP A 7 7.44 -10.19 -1.23
N GLN A 8 7.60 -9.86 -2.52
CA GLN A 8 8.44 -8.76 -2.98
C GLN A 8 7.98 -7.40 -2.43
N THR A 9 6.66 -7.18 -2.36
CA THR A 9 6.11 -5.93 -1.81
C THR A 9 6.39 -5.83 -0.31
N ASN A 10 6.15 -6.90 0.45
CA ASN A 10 6.46 -6.96 1.88
C ASN A 10 7.96 -6.77 2.13
N ALA A 11 8.83 -7.44 1.37
CA ALA A 11 10.27 -7.29 1.47
C ALA A 11 10.72 -5.85 1.14
N SER A 12 10.15 -5.22 0.10
CA SER A 12 10.48 -3.83 -0.27
C SER A 12 10.07 -2.84 0.81
N LEU A 13 8.91 -3.04 1.44
CA LEU A 13 8.42 -2.21 2.55
C LEU A 13 9.23 -2.46 3.85
N HIS A 14 9.66 -3.70 4.11
CA HIS A 14 10.47 -4.06 5.29
C HIS A 14 11.93 -3.60 5.22
N THR A 15 12.57 -3.72 4.05
CA THR A 15 14.01 -3.40 3.88
C THR A 15 14.26 -1.89 4.00
N SER A 16 13.23 -1.08 3.76
CA SER A 16 13.29 0.37 3.83
C SER A 16 12.78 0.91 5.18
N LYS A 17 13.60 0.79 6.24
CA LYS A 17 13.54 1.73 7.38
C LYS A 17 13.88 3.17 6.96
N ALA A 18 14.43 3.36 5.76
CA ALA A 18 14.59 4.64 5.08
C ALA A 18 13.30 4.98 4.33
N ALA A 19 12.73 6.15 4.58
CA ALA A 19 11.37 6.48 4.16
C ALA A 19 11.15 6.34 2.65
N LYS A 20 10.21 5.46 2.26
CA LYS A 20 9.78 5.23 0.88
C LYS A 20 9.14 6.49 0.33
N ARG A 21 9.32 6.71 -0.97
CA ARG A 21 8.68 7.83 -1.65
C ARG A 21 7.20 7.53 -1.88
N CYS A 22 6.39 8.60 -1.89
CA CYS A 22 4.95 8.51 -2.13
C CYS A 22 4.60 7.67 -3.38
N GLU A 23 5.27 7.96 -4.50
CA GLU A 23 5.01 7.25 -5.76
C GLU A 23 5.33 5.75 -5.70
N GLU A 24 6.33 5.36 -4.91
CA GLU A 24 6.73 3.96 -4.81
C GLU A 24 5.67 3.16 -4.05
N VAL A 25 5.14 3.74 -2.97
CA VAL A 25 4.06 3.11 -2.20
C VAL A 25 2.79 3.01 -3.02
N VAL A 26 2.46 4.03 -3.81
CA VAL A 26 1.33 3.99 -4.75
C VAL A 26 1.50 2.83 -5.73
N LYS A 27 2.65 2.75 -6.42
CA LYS A 27 2.93 1.68 -7.39
C LYS A 27 2.89 0.28 -6.78
N LEU A 28 3.41 0.11 -5.56
CA LEU A 28 3.36 -1.16 -4.83
C LEU A 28 1.91 -1.57 -4.52
N LEU A 29 1.10 -0.64 -4.02
CA LEU A 29 -0.31 -0.88 -3.73
C LEU A 29 -1.10 -1.20 -5.01
N GLU A 30 -0.91 -0.43 -6.07
CA GLU A 30 -1.54 -0.65 -7.37
C GLU A 30 -1.15 -2.01 -7.97
N GLY A 31 0.12 -2.42 -7.84
CA GLY A 31 0.58 -3.74 -8.26
C GLY A 31 -0.13 -4.89 -7.53
N LEU A 32 -0.52 -4.69 -6.27
CA LEU A 32 -1.31 -5.65 -5.50
C LEU A 32 -2.82 -5.59 -5.79
N GLY A 33 -3.28 -4.72 -6.70
CA GLY A 33 -4.70 -4.56 -7.03
C GLY A 33 -5.45 -3.54 -6.19
N PHE A 34 -4.76 -2.79 -5.33
CA PHE A 34 -5.39 -1.65 -4.64
C PHE A 34 -5.61 -0.50 -5.61
N GLN A 35 -6.74 0.17 -5.47
CA GLN A 35 -7.02 1.43 -6.14
C GLN A 35 -6.59 2.56 -5.20
N VAL A 36 -5.66 3.39 -5.65
CA VAL A 36 -5.19 4.57 -4.89
C VAL A 36 -5.73 5.84 -5.53
N ARG A 37 -6.35 6.69 -4.72
CA ARG A 37 -6.91 7.98 -5.16
C ARG A 37 -6.51 9.11 -4.23
N ASP A 38 -6.55 10.33 -4.75
CA ASP A 38 -6.38 11.53 -3.95
C ASP A 38 -7.56 11.76 -3.01
N GLY A 39 -7.25 12.13 -1.77
CA GLY A 39 -8.21 12.56 -0.76
C GLY A 39 -8.61 14.03 -0.94
N LYS A 40 -9.39 14.56 0.01
CA LYS A 40 -9.84 15.95 -0.02
C LYS A 40 -8.72 16.97 0.24
N CYS A 41 -7.65 16.55 0.91
CA CYS A 41 -6.52 17.40 1.26
C CYS A 41 -5.32 17.11 0.35
N PRO A 42 -4.52 18.12 -0.02
CA PRO A 42 -3.32 17.91 -0.82
C PRO A 42 -2.36 16.96 -0.12
N GLY A 43 -1.81 16.01 -0.88
CA GLY A 43 -0.90 14.98 -0.35
C GLY A 43 -1.58 13.78 0.32
N HIS A 44 -2.86 13.89 0.67
CA HIS A 44 -3.60 12.77 1.26
C HIS A 44 -3.99 11.76 0.18
N LYS A 45 -3.63 10.50 0.38
CA LYS A 45 -3.97 9.38 -0.51
C LYS A 45 -4.85 8.40 0.24
N ILE A 46 -5.92 7.95 -0.42
CA ILE A 46 -6.84 6.93 0.08
C ILE A 46 -6.71 5.72 -0.84
N TYR A 47 -6.56 4.54 -0.25
CA TYR A 47 -6.47 3.29 -1.00
C TYR A 47 -7.57 2.32 -0.59
N THR A 48 -8.12 1.62 -1.57
CA THR A 48 -9.24 0.66 -1.42
C THR A 48 -8.94 -0.58 -2.24
N HIS A 49 -9.48 -1.74 -1.85
CA HIS A 49 -9.26 -2.98 -2.62
C HIS A 49 -10.58 -3.69 -2.89
N PRO A 50 -10.98 -3.88 -4.16
CA PRO A 50 -12.28 -4.49 -4.50
C PRO A 50 -12.37 -5.98 -4.11
N GLY A 51 -11.23 -6.67 -4.08
CA GLY A 51 -11.13 -8.07 -3.67
C GLY A 51 -11.11 -8.34 -2.16
N LEU A 52 -11.15 -7.29 -1.32
CA LEU A 52 -11.10 -7.44 0.14
C LEU A 52 -12.44 -7.03 0.77
N PRO A 53 -13.35 -7.98 1.08
CA PRO A 53 -14.71 -7.66 1.51
C PRO A 53 -14.76 -6.92 2.86
N ASP A 54 -13.87 -7.25 3.79
CA ASP A 54 -13.80 -6.60 5.12
C ASP A 54 -12.94 -5.33 5.15
N PHE A 55 -12.22 -5.04 4.06
CA PHE A 55 -11.36 -3.86 3.98
C PHE A 55 -12.09 -2.70 3.30
N ARG A 56 -12.51 -1.72 4.10
CA ARG A 56 -13.22 -0.55 3.57
C ARG A 56 -12.30 0.41 2.83
N SER A 57 -11.23 0.86 3.49
CA SER A 57 -10.22 1.76 2.92
C SER A 57 -9.11 2.00 3.92
N GLY A 58 -7.91 2.29 3.43
CA GLY A 58 -6.81 2.87 4.21
C GLY A 58 -6.42 4.22 3.66
N SER A 59 -5.60 4.96 4.39
CA SER A 59 -5.05 6.21 3.89
C SER A 59 -3.63 6.45 4.38
N PHE A 60 -2.86 7.16 3.57
CA PHE A 60 -1.54 7.64 3.93
C PHE A 60 -1.38 9.07 3.45
N ASN A 61 -0.51 9.83 4.10
CA ASN A 61 -0.23 11.20 3.69
C ASN A 61 1.18 11.29 3.11
N CYS A 62 1.24 11.75 1.88
CA CYS A 62 2.44 12.23 1.24
C CYS A 62 2.55 13.71 1.61
N GLU A 63 3.46 14.07 2.53
CA GLU A 63 3.61 15.45 3.01
C GLU A 63 3.76 16.50 1.87
N HIS A 64 3.85 17.78 2.20
CA HIS A 64 4.02 18.80 1.17
C HIS A 64 5.40 18.70 0.50
N GLY A 65 5.44 18.42 -0.81
CA GLY A 65 6.68 18.38 -1.60
C GLY A 65 6.55 17.60 -2.92
N LYS A 66 7.55 17.74 -3.80
CA LYS A 66 7.65 16.98 -5.06
C LYS A 66 8.16 15.56 -4.74
N ASN A 67 7.22 14.65 -4.47
CA ASN A 67 7.44 13.25 -4.08
C ASN A 67 8.12 13.06 -2.70
N PRO A 68 7.40 13.39 -1.61
CA PRO A 68 7.93 13.33 -0.26
C PRO A 68 8.06 11.89 0.24
N GLN A 69 8.89 11.76 1.26
CA GLN A 69 9.03 10.56 2.07
C GLN A 69 7.78 10.33 2.91
N ILE A 70 7.21 9.12 2.84
CA ILE A 70 6.07 8.74 3.68
C ILE A 70 6.55 8.43 5.10
N LYS A 71 5.83 8.93 6.11
CA LYS A 71 6.11 8.62 7.53
C LYS A 71 6.04 7.12 7.77
N LEU A 72 7.00 6.59 8.53
CA LEU A 72 7.10 5.16 8.84
C LEU A 72 5.81 4.58 9.44
N ALA A 73 5.07 5.37 10.23
CA ALA A 73 3.78 4.95 10.79
C ALA A 73 2.76 4.52 9.72
N TYR A 74 2.74 5.19 8.56
CA TYR A 74 1.86 4.80 7.44
C TYR A 74 2.35 3.51 6.79
N ILE A 75 3.66 3.33 6.64
CA ILE A 75 4.24 2.09 6.11
C ILE A 75 3.91 0.92 7.04
N SER A 76 4.04 1.08 8.35
CA SER A 76 3.67 0.08 9.34
C SER A 76 2.18 -0.28 9.28
N ASN A 77 1.31 0.71 9.09
CA ASN A 77 -0.12 0.45 8.94
C ASN A 77 -0.44 -0.28 7.63
N ILE A 78 0.22 0.08 6.53
CA ILE A 78 0.08 -0.63 5.25
C ILE A 78 0.52 -2.09 5.41
N LEU A 79 1.71 -2.33 5.97
CA LEU A 79 2.19 -3.69 6.25
C LEU A 79 1.22 -4.49 7.12
N ARG A 80 0.61 -3.85 8.13
CA ARG A 80 -0.41 -4.49 8.96
C ARG A 80 -1.61 -4.91 8.13
N VAL A 81 -2.16 -4.01 7.31
CA VAL A 81 -3.30 -4.32 6.41
C VAL A 81 -2.94 -5.44 5.43
N LEU A 82 -1.75 -5.42 4.83
CA LEU A 82 -1.30 -6.48 3.93
C LEU A 82 -1.19 -7.83 4.64
N SER A 83 -0.72 -7.83 5.89
CA SER A 83 -0.64 -9.04 6.72
C SER A 83 -2.02 -9.55 7.14
N GLU A 84 -2.92 -8.66 7.55
CA GLU A 84 -4.29 -8.99 7.97
C GLU A 84 -5.11 -9.59 6.82
N HIS A 85 -4.84 -9.18 5.59
CA HIS A 85 -5.55 -9.62 4.40
C HIS A 85 -4.72 -10.49 3.44
N ASP A 86 -3.59 -11.05 3.90
CA ASP A 86 -2.65 -11.82 3.05
C ASP A 86 -3.35 -12.91 2.22
N SER A 87 -4.19 -13.73 2.86
CA SER A 87 -4.87 -14.84 2.17
C SER A 87 -5.85 -14.34 1.09
N ALA A 88 -6.57 -13.25 1.37
CA ALA A 88 -7.52 -12.67 0.43
C ALA A 88 -6.81 -11.95 -0.74
N LEU A 89 -5.67 -11.30 -0.48
CA LEU A 89 -4.82 -10.70 -1.50
C LEU A 89 -4.22 -11.78 -2.42
N ARG A 90 -3.70 -12.87 -1.87
CA ARG A 90 -3.19 -14.01 -2.66
C ARG A 90 -4.28 -14.59 -3.55
N ALA A 91 -5.44 -14.89 -2.97
CA ALA A 91 -6.58 -15.42 -3.71
C ALA A 91 -7.10 -14.44 -4.77
N TYR A 92 -6.86 -13.14 -4.66
CA TYR A 92 -7.19 -12.14 -5.67
C TYR A 92 -6.17 -12.11 -6.81
N LEU A 93 -4.88 -12.21 -6.49
CA LEU A 93 -3.79 -12.19 -7.46
C LEU A 93 -3.65 -13.51 -8.26
N GLU A 94 -4.24 -14.60 -7.76
CA GLU A 94 -4.30 -15.91 -8.44
C GLU A 94 -5.36 -16.00 -9.55
N ARG A 95 -6.17 -14.96 -9.72
CA ARG A 95 -7.32 -14.93 -10.63
C ARG A 95 -6.96 -14.48 -12.03
#